data_AF-A0A7Y4MHY3-F1
#
_entry.id   AF-A0A7Y4MHY3-F1
#
_cell.length_a   1.000
_cell.length_b   1.000
_cell.length_c   1.000
_cell.angle_alpha   90.00
_cell.angle_beta   90.00
_cell.angle_gamma   90.00
#
_symmetry.space_group_name_H-M   'P 1'
#
loop_
_entity.id
_entity.type
_entity.pdbx_description
1 polymer ?
#
loop_
_entity_poly.entity_id
_entity_poly.type
_entity_poly.pdbx_seq_one_letter_code
_entity_poly.pdbx_strand_id
1 'polypeptide(L)'
;MDAKDFGRRLMYQWALDGPSQREFDQHAKVLVDRFSGSGAGVTKGARVDFRNYIDFLRVSEGLDVAFSRLDELRKSGLSSDLYATAGMTAARRAGEYGRAADFLLAAHEEWPKNMGIFVFLIETLISADRVTHAAELLREANRSGSMGIRSSAVGLKLGEMAAVCGVWDEVEQFVHSSVAEPDAPAVKVLMKRAELGLSFRDQAAEFPTYVLNMLEDRRKLSLLRGLYRQFGVVPNRHEAVDGRRIDPSELPDIAAHRGLRMGKGALGCALGHISMWQTFLLSNRSYGFFLEDDGLPYTWMNLSEVVAEAGQFDVLYVNERMSSVKAGIVSTSISPLWETLATRPDSVHGWGADGYILSRLGAERLLEAASEDKVLSHIDGQIASYGIPPDATPTNVAQQIGLSVRQTSRYLPTLNIKCLEFPLVASMDFGDSTIGRVGGH
;
A
#
# COMPACT_ATOMS: atom_id res chain seq x y z
N MET A 1 18.56 -6.47 24.18
CA MET A 1 17.58 -6.08 23.14
C MET A 1 17.23 -4.59 23.18
N ASP A 2 17.29 -3.90 22.03
CA ASP A 2 16.78 -2.52 21.88
C ASP A 2 15.25 -2.51 21.60
N ALA A 3 14.63 -1.33 21.75
CA ALA A 3 13.18 -1.19 21.62
C ALA A 3 12.64 -1.49 20.20
N LYS A 4 13.44 -1.24 19.15
CA LYS A 4 13.03 -1.56 17.77
C LYS A 4 13.04 -3.07 17.56
N ASP A 5 14.07 -3.76 18.06
CA ASP A 5 14.16 -5.20 17.96
C ASP A 5 13.04 -5.91 18.74
N PHE A 6 12.75 -5.44 19.96
CA PHE A 6 11.63 -5.93 20.75
C PHE A 6 10.29 -5.75 20.03
N GLY A 7 10.04 -4.57 19.46
CA GLY A 7 8.82 -4.27 18.70
C GLY A 7 8.67 -5.14 17.44
N ARG A 8 9.78 -5.44 16.72
CA ARG A 8 9.75 -6.36 15.57
C ARG A 8 9.39 -7.78 16.00
N ARG A 9 9.94 -8.27 17.10
CA ARG A 9 9.64 -9.62 17.62
C ARG A 9 8.18 -9.75 18.06
N LEU A 10 7.61 -8.72 18.68
CA LEU A 10 6.17 -8.65 19.01
C LEU A 10 5.28 -8.71 17.77
N MET A 11 5.65 -7.98 16.72
CA MET A 11 4.88 -7.91 15.48
C MET A 11 4.83 -9.25 14.76
N TYR A 12 5.97 -9.93 14.64
CA TYR A 12 6.08 -11.15 13.84
C TYR A 12 5.88 -12.45 14.61
N GLN A 13 5.70 -12.39 15.93
CA GLN A 13 5.50 -13.56 16.80
C GLN A 13 6.52 -14.68 16.51
N TRP A 14 7.79 -14.32 16.30
CA TRP A 14 8.82 -15.29 15.95
C TRP A 14 8.99 -16.30 17.08
N ALA A 15 9.15 -17.58 16.71
CA ALA A 15 9.70 -18.55 17.62
C ALA A 15 11.13 -18.11 17.98
N LEU A 16 11.34 -17.70 19.23
CA LEU A 16 12.62 -17.24 19.72
C LEU A 16 13.44 -18.42 20.22
N ASP A 17 14.74 -18.42 19.95
CA ASP A 17 15.66 -19.34 20.63
C ASP A 17 15.77 -19.00 22.12
N GLY A 18 16.29 -19.94 22.93
CA GLY A 18 16.35 -19.77 24.39
C GLY A 18 17.05 -18.48 24.85
N PRO A 19 18.23 -18.10 24.31
CA PRO A 19 18.87 -16.82 24.61
C PRO A 19 18.00 -15.60 24.23
N SER A 20 17.44 -15.60 23.02
CA SER A 20 16.55 -14.54 22.52
C SER A 20 15.30 -14.36 23.37
N GLN A 21 14.69 -15.46 23.81
CA GLN A 21 13.51 -15.43 24.66
C GLN A 21 13.83 -14.79 26.01
N ARG A 22 14.96 -15.13 26.63
CA ARG A 22 15.36 -14.51 27.91
C ARG A 22 15.61 -13.01 27.78
N GLU A 23 16.24 -12.56 26.69
CA GLU A 23 16.41 -11.12 26.44
C GLU A 23 15.07 -10.41 26.24
N PHE A 24 14.14 -11.06 25.53
CA PHE A 24 12.79 -10.55 25.32
C PHE A 24 12.04 -10.41 26.64
N ASP A 25 12.03 -11.45 27.47
CA ASP A 25 11.37 -11.46 28.78
C ASP A 25 11.96 -10.40 29.72
N GLN A 26 13.28 -10.24 29.74
CA GLN A 26 13.94 -9.22 30.53
C GLN A 26 13.54 -7.80 30.09
N HIS A 27 13.44 -7.55 28.78
CA HIS A 27 12.99 -6.26 28.26
C HIS A 27 11.50 -6.02 28.57
N ALA A 28 10.65 -7.05 28.41
CA ALA A 28 9.24 -6.97 28.76
C ALA A 28 9.03 -6.63 30.24
N LYS A 29 9.80 -7.25 31.15
CA LYS A 29 9.78 -6.92 32.58
C LYS A 29 10.13 -5.45 32.84
N VAL A 30 11.18 -4.93 32.20
CA VAL A 30 11.56 -3.50 32.32
C VAL A 30 10.42 -2.58 31.88
N LEU A 31 9.70 -2.93 30.82
CA LEU A 31 8.55 -2.16 30.36
C LEU A 31 7.38 -2.21 31.35
N VAL A 32 7.07 -3.39 31.90
CA VAL A 32 6.02 -3.56 32.93
C VAL A 32 6.37 -2.77 34.20
N ASP A 33 7.59 -2.90 34.71
CA ASP A 33 8.05 -2.18 35.90
C ASP A 33 7.96 -0.66 35.69
N ARG A 34 8.27 -0.19 34.47
CA ARG A 34 8.25 1.23 34.12
C ARG A 34 6.84 1.81 33.97
N PHE A 35 5.89 1.05 33.41
CA PHE A 35 4.59 1.58 32.99
C PHE A 35 3.39 1.00 33.75
N SER A 36 3.59 0.16 34.77
CA SER A 36 2.51 -0.39 35.63
C SER A 36 2.00 0.58 36.72
N GLY A 37 2.79 1.57 37.12
CA GLY A 37 2.39 2.57 38.12
C GLY A 37 1.33 3.58 37.63
N SER A 38 0.50 4.09 38.54
CA SER A 38 -0.38 5.24 38.27
C SER A 38 0.42 6.52 38.11
N GLY A 39 0.18 7.30 37.05
CA GLY A 39 0.83 8.61 36.85
C GLY A 39 2.26 8.56 36.30
N ALA A 40 2.70 7.43 35.73
CA ALA A 40 3.96 7.36 35.00
C ALA A 40 3.89 8.26 33.76
N GLY A 41 4.39 9.50 33.87
CA GLY A 41 4.46 10.42 32.75
C GLY A 41 5.30 9.82 31.62
N VAL A 42 4.69 9.58 30.46
CA VAL A 42 5.43 9.11 29.29
C VAL A 42 6.19 10.29 28.68
N THR A 43 7.49 10.37 28.93
CA THR A 43 8.34 11.39 28.31
C THR A 43 8.43 11.18 26.80
N LYS A 44 8.76 12.22 26.03
CA LYS A 44 8.88 12.11 24.55
C LYS A 44 9.84 10.98 24.12
N GLY A 45 10.93 10.77 24.86
CA GLY A 45 11.90 9.70 24.61
C GLY A 45 11.41 8.29 24.94
N ALA A 46 10.29 8.15 25.65
CA ALA A 46 9.73 6.87 26.09
C ALA A 46 8.55 6.39 25.23
N ARG A 47 8.19 7.11 24.16
CA ARG A 47 6.99 6.80 23.35
C ARG A 47 7.05 5.44 22.66
N VAL A 48 8.22 5.03 22.17
CA VAL A 48 8.41 3.73 21.51
C VAL A 48 8.25 2.60 22.54
N ASP A 49 8.95 2.70 23.67
CA ASP A 49 8.83 1.76 24.78
C ASP A 49 7.39 1.62 25.28
N PHE A 50 6.67 2.74 25.38
CA PHE A 50 5.27 2.74 25.78
C PHE A 50 4.38 1.98 24.79
N ARG A 51 4.55 2.20 23.48
CA ARG A 51 3.79 1.45 22.46
C ARG A 51 4.12 -0.03 22.51
N ASN A 52 5.39 -0.38 22.69
CA ASN A 52 5.82 -1.77 22.87
C ASN A 52 5.24 -2.40 24.13
N TYR A 53 5.09 -1.65 25.22
CA TYR A 53 4.44 -2.12 26.43
C TYR A 53 2.96 -2.47 26.19
N ILE A 54 2.20 -1.57 25.54
CA ILE A 54 0.79 -1.82 25.21
C ILE A 54 0.66 -3.00 24.24
N ASP A 55 1.56 -3.10 23.26
CA ASP A 55 1.57 -4.20 22.31
C ASP A 55 1.97 -5.54 22.97
N PHE A 56 2.86 -5.50 23.96
CA PHE A 56 3.18 -6.64 24.81
C PHE A 56 1.93 -7.11 25.58
N LEU A 57 1.21 -6.22 26.27
CA LEU A 57 -0.03 -6.57 26.96
C LEU A 57 -1.05 -7.22 26.02
N ARG A 58 -1.18 -6.71 24.79
CA ARG A 58 -2.04 -7.32 23.77
C ARG A 58 -1.63 -8.77 23.48
N VAL A 59 -0.35 -9.04 23.29
CA VAL A 59 0.16 -10.39 22.98
C VAL A 59 0.05 -11.33 24.18
N SER A 60 0.36 -10.86 25.38
CA SER A 60 0.43 -11.70 26.58
C SER A 60 -0.91 -11.90 27.29
N GLU A 61 -1.76 -10.86 27.30
CA GLU A 61 -2.98 -10.79 28.12
C GLU A 61 -4.24 -10.47 27.31
N GLY A 62 -4.09 -10.14 26.03
CA GLY A 62 -5.20 -9.84 25.12
C GLY A 62 -5.49 -8.36 24.94
N LEU A 63 -6.23 -8.03 23.88
CA LEU A 63 -6.50 -6.65 23.47
C LEU A 63 -7.34 -5.87 24.50
N ASP A 64 -8.25 -6.55 25.22
CA ASP A 64 -9.12 -5.92 26.22
C ASP A 64 -8.32 -5.39 27.43
N VAL A 65 -7.29 -6.13 27.85
CA VAL A 65 -6.39 -5.72 28.92
C VAL A 65 -5.54 -4.53 28.48
N ALA A 66 -5.03 -4.56 27.25
CA ALA A 66 -4.28 -3.44 26.68
C ALA A 66 -5.14 -2.15 26.61
N PHE A 67 -6.40 -2.25 26.20
CA PHE A 67 -7.33 -1.11 26.16
C PHE A 67 -7.70 -0.61 27.56
N SER A 68 -8.02 -1.51 28.49
CA SER A 68 -8.30 -1.15 29.89
C SER A 68 -7.13 -0.39 30.50
N ARG A 69 -5.89 -0.83 30.22
CA ARG A 69 -4.69 -0.16 30.68
C ARG A 69 -4.52 1.25 30.09
N LEU A 70 -4.82 1.42 28.80
CA LEU A 70 -4.81 2.73 28.16
C LEU A 70 -5.80 3.69 28.83
N ASP A 71 -6.99 3.22 29.21
CA ASP A 71 -7.99 4.04 29.89
C ASP A 71 -7.59 4.45 31.30
N GLU A 72 -6.97 3.55 32.06
CA GLU A 72 -6.39 3.88 33.38
C GLU A 72 -5.32 4.97 33.27
N LEU A 73 -4.42 4.81 32.29
CA LEU A 73 -3.34 5.77 32.06
C LEU A 73 -3.87 7.10 31.52
N ARG A 74 -4.91 7.09 30.69
CA ARG A 74 -5.64 8.29 30.25
C ARG A 74 -6.18 9.08 31.44
N LYS A 75 -6.87 8.41 32.37
CA LYS A 75 -7.36 9.03 33.62
C LYS A 75 -6.22 9.58 34.49
N SER A 76 -5.02 9.03 34.33
CA SER A 76 -3.80 9.45 35.03
C SER A 76 -2.96 10.49 34.26
N GLY A 77 -3.46 11.02 33.14
CA GLY A 77 -2.79 12.09 32.37
C GLY A 77 -2.03 11.67 31.12
N LEU A 78 -2.25 10.46 30.58
CA LEU A 78 -1.71 10.07 29.27
C LEU A 78 -2.19 11.04 28.19
N SER A 79 -1.27 11.57 27.38
CA SER A 79 -1.61 12.46 26.26
C SER A 79 -2.54 11.75 25.27
N SER A 80 -3.52 12.47 24.73
CA SER A 80 -4.50 11.96 23.76
C SER A 80 -3.86 11.35 22.51
N ASP A 81 -2.79 11.95 21.97
CA ASP A 81 -2.06 11.39 20.82
C ASP A 81 -1.49 9.99 21.10
N LEU A 82 -0.94 9.81 22.30
CA LEU A 82 -0.31 8.55 22.69
C LEU A 82 -1.36 7.48 23.01
N TYR A 83 -2.47 7.87 23.63
CA TYR A 83 -3.64 7.02 23.83
C TYR A 83 -4.17 6.50 22.49
N ALA A 84 -4.46 7.40 21.55
CA ALA A 84 -4.98 7.08 20.23
C ALA A 84 -4.02 6.19 19.43
N THR A 85 -2.74 6.59 19.33
CA THR A 85 -1.77 5.84 18.51
C THR A 85 -1.43 4.47 19.09
N ALA A 86 -1.35 4.32 20.41
CA ALA A 86 -1.06 3.03 21.03
C ALA A 86 -2.24 2.05 20.89
N GLY A 87 -3.48 2.50 21.16
CA GLY A 87 -4.66 1.66 21.02
C GLY A 87 -4.94 1.25 19.57
N MET A 88 -4.84 2.19 18.63
CA MET A 88 -4.93 1.90 17.20
C MET A 88 -3.89 0.86 16.77
N THR A 89 -2.62 1.05 17.14
CA THR A 89 -1.53 0.15 16.74
C THR A 89 -1.74 -1.25 17.30
N ALA A 90 -2.12 -1.37 18.58
CA ALA A 90 -2.38 -2.66 19.21
C ALA A 90 -3.52 -3.41 18.50
N ALA A 91 -4.66 -2.75 18.27
CA ALA A 91 -5.78 -3.40 17.59
C ALA A 91 -5.47 -3.78 16.14
N ARG A 92 -4.81 -2.91 15.36
CA ARG A 92 -4.40 -3.22 13.98
C ARG A 92 -3.44 -4.42 13.92
N ARG A 93 -2.47 -4.51 14.84
CA ARG A 93 -1.55 -5.67 14.93
C ARG A 93 -2.25 -6.96 15.32
N ALA A 94 -3.35 -6.89 16.10
CA ALA A 94 -4.23 -8.04 16.34
C ALA A 94 -5.06 -8.45 15.10
N GLY A 95 -5.05 -7.67 14.01
CA GLY A 95 -5.96 -7.86 12.87
C GLY A 95 -7.38 -7.34 13.14
N GLU A 96 -7.61 -6.65 14.26
CA GLU A 96 -8.90 -6.20 14.76
C GLU A 96 -9.21 -4.75 14.30
N TYR A 97 -9.22 -4.51 12.99
CA TYR A 97 -9.39 -3.17 12.42
C TYR A 97 -10.71 -2.50 12.82
N GLY A 98 -11.79 -3.28 12.94
CA GLY A 98 -13.09 -2.76 13.41
C GLY A 98 -12.98 -2.21 14.83
N ARG A 99 -12.36 -2.95 15.75
CA ARG A 99 -12.11 -2.51 17.13
C ARG A 99 -11.17 -1.31 17.19
N ALA A 100 -10.18 -1.24 16.30
CA ALA A 100 -9.31 -0.06 16.18
C ALA A 100 -10.11 1.19 15.80
N ALA A 101 -11.06 1.05 14.86
CA ALA A 101 -11.94 2.15 14.46
C ALA A 101 -12.88 2.57 15.60
N ASP A 102 -13.50 1.61 16.30
CA ASP A 102 -14.38 1.88 17.44
C ASP A 102 -13.63 2.58 18.58
N PHE A 103 -12.40 2.17 18.86
CA PHE A 103 -11.53 2.83 19.84
C PHE A 103 -11.22 4.29 19.44
N LEU A 104 -10.92 4.55 18.16
CA LEU A 104 -10.64 5.89 17.68
C LEU A 104 -11.88 6.78 17.59
N LEU A 105 -13.06 6.21 17.37
CA LEU A 105 -14.34 6.95 17.44
C LEU A 105 -14.54 7.49 18.85
N ALA A 106 -14.41 6.62 19.87
CA ALA A 106 -14.50 7.04 21.27
C ALA A 106 -13.42 8.08 21.64
N ALA A 107 -12.19 7.91 21.14
CA ALA A 107 -11.13 8.90 21.34
C ALA A 107 -11.45 10.25 20.66
N HIS A 108 -12.06 10.24 19.47
CA HIS A 108 -12.45 11.46 18.78
C HIS A 108 -13.61 12.18 19.46
N GLU A 109 -14.59 11.45 19.99
CA GLU A 109 -15.68 12.02 20.79
C GLU A 109 -15.16 12.76 22.03
N GLU A 110 -14.17 12.20 22.72
CA GLU A 110 -13.51 12.82 23.87
C GLU A 110 -12.65 14.04 23.47
N TRP A 111 -11.97 13.97 22.33
CA TRP A 111 -11.07 15.03 21.84
C TRP A 111 -11.39 15.47 20.40
N PRO A 112 -12.56 16.07 20.16
CA PRO A 112 -13.04 16.36 18.80
C PRO A 112 -12.19 17.40 18.06
N LYS A 113 -11.41 18.19 18.79
CA LYS A 113 -10.50 19.20 18.23
C LYS A 113 -9.09 18.66 17.94
N ASN A 114 -8.78 17.40 18.30
CA ASN A 114 -7.47 16.81 18.01
C ASN A 114 -7.45 16.24 16.58
N MET A 115 -6.83 17.00 15.68
CA MET A 115 -6.72 16.62 14.26
C MET A 115 -5.90 15.36 14.01
N GLY A 116 -4.91 15.05 14.86
CA GLY A 116 -4.13 13.83 14.73
C GLY A 116 -5.00 12.60 14.93
N ILE A 117 -5.87 12.64 15.94
CA ILE A 117 -6.85 11.57 16.20
C ILE A 117 -7.83 11.46 15.04
N PHE A 118 -8.32 12.59 14.52
CA PHE A 118 -9.24 12.56 13.38
C PHE A 118 -8.61 11.93 12.13
N VAL A 119 -7.36 12.27 11.79
CA VAL A 119 -6.63 11.64 10.68
C VAL A 119 -6.49 10.13 10.89
N PHE A 120 -6.06 9.69 12.08
CA PHE A 120 -5.96 8.26 12.38
C PHE A 120 -7.32 7.56 12.32
N LEU A 121 -8.39 8.23 12.75
CA LEU A 121 -9.75 7.70 12.70
C LEU A 121 -10.18 7.45 11.25
N ILE A 122 -10.05 8.43 10.36
CA ILE A 122 -10.41 8.29 8.94
C ILE A 122 -9.62 7.14 8.29
N GLU A 123 -8.30 7.11 8.48
CA GLU A 123 -7.44 6.06 7.94
C GLU A 123 -7.84 4.67 8.46
N THR A 124 -8.20 4.57 9.74
CA THR A 124 -8.61 3.31 10.37
C THR A 124 -10.01 2.88 9.94
N LEU A 125 -10.94 3.81 9.74
CA LEU A 125 -12.26 3.50 9.19
C LEU A 125 -12.14 2.93 7.78
N ILE A 126 -11.30 3.53 6.92
CA ILE A 126 -11.03 2.99 5.58
C ILE A 126 -10.42 1.59 5.71
N SER A 127 -9.39 1.43 6.55
CA SER A 127 -8.75 0.12 6.78
C SER A 127 -9.71 -0.94 7.33
N ALA A 128 -10.71 -0.54 8.10
CA ALA A 128 -11.74 -1.41 8.66
C ALA A 128 -12.88 -1.73 7.68
N ASP A 129 -12.75 -1.35 6.40
CA ASP A 129 -13.82 -1.47 5.39
C ASP A 129 -15.10 -0.70 5.78
N ARG A 130 -14.94 0.46 6.40
CA ARG A 130 -16.02 1.39 6.81
C ARG A 130 -15.93 2.70 6.02
N VAL A 131 -15.70 2.60 4.72
CA VAL A 131 -15.46 3.74 3.80
C VAL A 131 -16.61 4.76 3.82
N THR A 132 -17.86 4.30 3.85
CA THR A 132 -19.03 5.20 3.91
C THR A 132 -18.99 6.11 5.15
N HIS A 133 -18.65 5.56 6.31
CA HIS A 133 -18.56 6.32 7.56
C HIS A 133 -17.38 7.30 7.53
N ALA A 134 -16.24 6.87 6.97
CA ALA A 134 -15.10 7.77 6.74
C ALA A 134 -15.48 8.97 5.85
N ALA A 135 -16.20 8.71 4.76
CA ALA A 135 -16.69 9.75 3.86
C ALA A 135 -17.63 10.71 4.59
N GLU A 136 -18.60 10.23 5.35
CA GLU A 136 -19.54 11.06 6.13
C GLU A 136 -18.82 12.01 7.10
N LEU A 137 -17.84 11.50 7.85
CA LEU A 137 -17.03 12.31 8.77
C LEU A 137 -16.20 13.37 8.03
N LEU A 138 -15.65 13.05 6.85
CA LEU A 138 -14.94 14.03 6.03
C LEU A 138 -15.88 15.16 5.56
N ARG A 139 -17.12 14.83 5.17
CA ARG A 139 -18.13 15.84 4.79
C ARG A 139 -18.55 16.73 5.96
N GLU A 140 -18.69 16.16 7.15
CA GLU A 140 -19.05 16.91 8.37
C GLU A 140 -17.91 17.84 8.82
N ALA A 141 -16.68 17.32 8.83
CA ALA A 141 -15.48 18.07 9.12
C ALA A 141 -15.37 19.34 8.27
N ASN A 142 -15.69 19.20 6.99
CA ASN A 142 -15.67 20.29 6.03
C ASN A 142 -16.82 21.30 6.27
N ARG A 143 -18.07 20.82 6.41
CA ARG A 143 -19.27 21.67 6.60
C ARG A 143 -19.23 22.52 7.87
N SER A 144 -18.73 21.96 8.96
CA SER A 144 -18.75 22.64 10.25
C SER A 144 -17.84 23.87 10.29
N GLY A 145 -16.89 24.01 9.34
CA GLY A 145 -15.85 25.05 9.36
C GLY A 145 -15.04 25.07 10.67
N SER A 146 -15.25 24.05 11.52
CA SER A 146 -15.01 24.10 12.96
C SER A 146 -13.60 23.68 13.33
N MET A 147 -12.85 23.24 12.33
CA MET A 147 -11.48 22.82 12.50
C MET A 147 -10.59 23.80 11.75
N GLY A 148 -9.59 24.34 12.45
CA GLY A 148 -8.47 25.09 11.87
C GLY A 148 -7.57 24.20 11.00
N ILE A 149 -8.15 23.26 10.24
CA ILE A 149 -7.55 22.43 9.20
C ILE A 149 -6.89 23.30 8.14
N ARG A 150 -7.44 24.50 7.94
CA ARG A 150 -6.97 25.51 7.00
C ARG A 150 -5.48 25.78 7.28
N SER A 151 -4.60 25.42 6.34
CA SER A 151 -3.13 25.66 6.35
C SER A 151 -2.18 24.63 6.99
N SER A 152 -2.52 23.33 7.06
CA SER A 152 -1.59 22.33 7.62
C SER A 152 -1.41 21.09 6.76
N ALA A 153 -0.29 20.36 6.95
CA ALA A 153 -0.06 19.04 6.35
C ALA A 153 -1.20 18.04 6.64
N VAL A 154 -1.95 18.26 7.72
CA VAL A 154 -3.17 17.52 8.05
C VAL A 154 -4.26 17.74 6.98
N GLY A 155 -4.47 18.97 6.51
CA GLY A 155 -5.47 19.27 5.48
C GLY A 155 -5.20 18.53 4.17
N LEU A 156 -3.94 18.52 3.72
CA LEU A 156 -3.51 17.71 2.58
C LEU A 156 -3.78 16.22 2.81
N LYS A 157 -3.46 15.70 4.00
CA LYS A 157 -3.71 14.29 4.32
C LYS A 157 -5.20 13.93 4.32
N LEU A 158 -6.06 14.82 4.83
CA LEU A 158 -7.52 14.64 4.77
C LEU A 158 -8.03 14.68 3.32
N GLY A 159 -7.50 15.58 2.49
CA GLY A 159 -7.82 15.62 1.06
C GLY A 159 -7.38 14.35 0.32
N GLU A 160 -6.21 13.79 0.63
CA GLU A 160 -5.79 12.48 0.11
C GLU A 160 -6.80 11.38 0.49
N MET A 161 -7.24 11.33 1.75
CA MET A 161 -8.20 10.32 2.21
C MET A 161 -9.60 10.53 1.61
N ALA A 162 -10.01 11.79 1.38
CA ALA A 162 -11.23 12.11 0.65
C ALA A 162 -11.16 11.63 -0.81
N ALA A 163 -10.02 11.81 -1.48
CA ALA A 163 -9.80 11.31 -2.82
C ALA A 163 -9.90 9.77 -2.88
N VAL A 164 -9.30 9.07 -1.91
CA VAL A 164 -9.41 7.60 -1.80
C VAL A 164 -10.87 7.17 -1.63
N CYS A 165 -11.66 7.90 -0.83
CA CYS A 165 -13.07 7.60 -0.60
C CYS A 165 -13.99 8.05 -1.75
N GLY A 166 -13.48 8.65 -2.82
CA GLY A 166 -14.27 9.18 -3.94
C GLY A 166 -15.11 10.42 -3.58
N VAL A 167 -14.77 11.14 -2.51
CA VAL A 167 -15.47 12.36 -2.08
C VAL A 167 -14.76 13.59 -2.66
N TRP A 168 -14.92 13.78 -3.97
CA TRP A 168 -14.13 14.74 -4.76
C TRP A 168 -14.39 16.20 -4.41
N ASP A 169 -15.64 16.56 -4.13
CA ASP A 169 -16.02 17.92 -3.76
C ASP A 169 -15.30 18.37 -2.47
N GLU A 170 -15.04 17.43 -1.56
CA GLU A 170 -14.28 17.64 -0.34
C GLU A 170 -12.78 17.78 -0.63
N VAL A 171 -12.23 17.06 -1.62
CA VAL A 171 -10.83 17.21 -2.02
C VAL A 171 -10.55 18.65 -2.45
N GLU A 172 -11.37 19.21 -3.34
CA GLU A 172 -11.20 20.60 -3.80
C GLU A 172 -11.23 21.59 -2.62
N GLN A 173 -12.15 21.39 -1.68
CA GLN A 173 -12.28 22.27 -0.52
C GLN A 173 -11.11 22.13 0.46
N PHE A 174 -10.60 20.92 0.71
CA PHE A 174 -9.39 20.72 1.49
C PHE A 174 -8.17 21.35 0.83
N VAL A 175 -8.08 21.32 -0.50
CA VAL A 175 -6.97 21.97 -1.21
C VAL A 175 -7.10 23.49 -1.20
N HIS A 176 -8.27 24.05 -1.54
CA HIS A 176 -8.49 25.50 -1.53
C HIS A 176 -8.32 26.12 -0.15
N SER A 177 -8.55 25.36 0.92
CA SER A 177 -8.34 25.81 2.30
C SER A 177 -6.90 25.62 2.81
N SER A 178 -6.02 24.96 2.05
CA SER A 178 -4.62 24.72 2.42
C SER A 178 -3.72 25.89 1.98
N VAL A 179 -3.34 26.76 2.92
CA VAL A 179 -2.64 28.05 2.68
C VAL A 179 -1.11 27.93 2.51
N ALA A 180 -0.50 26.75 2.45
CA ALA A 180 0.97 26.72 2.53
C ALA A 180 1.68 27.23 1.27
N GLU A 181 1.15 26.97 0.07
CA GLU A 181 1.64 27.49 -1.22
C GLU A 181 0.80 26.80 -2.30
N PRO A 182 -0.07 27.49 -3.06
CA PRO A 182 -0.79 26.88 -4.20
C PRO A 182 0.16 26.18 -5.18
N ASP A 183 1.42 26.63 -5.21
CA ASP A 183 2.46 26.10 -6.07
C ASP A 183 3.20 24.88 -5.50
N ALA A 184 2.96 24.49 -4.25
CA ALA A 184 3.60 23.34 -3.65
C ALA A 184 3.27 22.07 -4.46
N PRO A 185 4.26 21.20 -4.76
CA PRO A 185 4.03 20.00 -5.57
C PRO A 185 2.87 19.12 -5.07
N ALA A 186 2.76 18.90 -3.75
CA ALA A 186 1.69 18.10 -3.16
C ALA A 186 0.28 18.70 -3.39
N VAL A 187 0.17 20.03 -3.39
CA VAL A 187 -1.09 20.74 -3.70
C VAL A 187 -1.46 20.54 -5.17
N LYS A 188 -0.51 20.71 -6.10
CA LYS A 188 -0.74 20.51 -7.54
C LYS A 188 -1.17 19.08 -7.85
N VAL A 189 -0.50 18.10 -7.24
CA VAL A 189 -0.83 16.68 -7.39
C VAL A 189 -2.25 16.41 -6.90
N LEU A 190 -2.62 16.92 -5.72
CA LEU A 190 -3.95 16.69 -5.17
C LEU A 190 -5.06 17.41 -5.95
N MET A 191 -4.82 18.63 -6.44
CA MET A 191 -5.73 19.30 -7.37
C MET A 191 -5.92 18.50 -8.64
N LYS A 192 -4.84 17.98 -9.22
CA LYS A 192 -4.94 17.16 -10.44
C LYS A 192 -5.70 15.86 -10.18
N ARG A 193 -5.51 15.22 -9.02
CA ARG A 193 -6.33 14.06 -8.61
C ARG A 193 -7.81 14.41 -8.55
N ALA A 194 -8.17 15.56 -8.00
CA ALA A 194 -9.55 16.02 -7.89
C ALA A 194 -10.16 16.31 -9.27
N GLU A 195 -9.44 17.06 -10.11
CA GLU A 195 -9.84 17.39 -11.48
C GLU A 195 -10.17 16.12 -12.29
N LEU A 196 -9.28 15.14 -12.26
CA LEU A 196 -9.46 13.87 -12.96
C LEU A 196 -10.61 13.05 -12.35
N GLY A 197 -10.63 12.91 -11.02
CA GLY A 197 -11.70 12.18 -10.32
C GLY A 197 -13.10 12.75 -10.61
N LEU A 198 -13.24 14.07 -10.66
CA LEU A 198 -14.49 14.75 -11.04
C LEU A 198 -14.84 14.55 -12.51
N SER A 199 -13.86 14.64 -13.41
CA SER A 199 -14.07 14.54 -14.86
C SER A 199 -14.51 13.14 -15.29
N PHE A 200 -14.04 12.12 -14.58
CA PHE A 200 -14.27 10.71 -14.94
C PHE A 200 -15.15 9.96 -13.94
N ARG A 201 -15.83 10.67 -13.03
CA ARG A 201 -16.81 10.04 -12.15
C ARG A 201 -17.91 9.36 -12.98
N ASP A 202 -18.36 8.21 -12.50
CA ASP A 202 -19.41 7.37 -13.12
C ASP A 202 -19.04 6.67 -14.44
N GLN A 203 -17.79 6.78 -14.90
CA GLN A 203 -17.34 6.04 -16.08
C GLN A 203 -16.98 4.59 -15.72
N ALA A 204 -17.69 3.64 -16.34
CA ALA A 204 -17.42 2.22 -16.15
C ALA A 204 -16.10 1.80 -16.82
N ALA A 205 -15.39 0.85 -16.20
CA ALA A 205 -14.27 0.19 -16.86
C ALA A 205 -14.76 -0.72 -17.99
N GLU A 206 -14.23 -0.55 -19.21
CA GLU A 206 -14.65 -1.31 -20.39
C GLU A 206 -14.00 -2.71 -20.49
N PHE A 207 -12.92 -2.95 -19.76
CA PHE A 207 -12.18 -4.22 -19.78
C PHE A 207 -12.08 -4.87 -18.40
N PRO A 208 -11.94 -6.22 -18.34
CA PRO A 208 -11.96 -6.95 -17.09
C PRO A 208 -10.84 -6.47 -16.16
N THR A 209 -11.22 -6.20 -14.92
CA THR A 209 -10.28 -5.91 -13.84
C THR A 209 -10.11 -7.17 -12.98
N TYR A 210 -8.87 -7.53 -12.72
CA TYR A 210 -8.47 -8.64 -11.86
C TYR A 210 -7.71 -8.10 -10.65
N VAL A 211 -7.96 -8.66 -9.48
CA VAL A 211 -7.20 -8.38 -8.25
C VAL A 211 -6.62 -9.67 -7.71
N LEU A 212 -5.30 -9.71 -7.55
CA LEU A 212 -4.58 -10.81 -6.94
C LEU A 212 -4.75 -10.74 -5.42
N ASN A 213 -5.47 -11.70 -4.83
CA ASN A 213 -5.78 -11.69 -3.41
C ASN A 213 -5.86 -13.09 -2.78
N MET A 214 -5.27 -13.23 -1.59
CA MET A 214 -5.30 -14.46 -0.78
C MET A 214 -6.72 -14.81 -0.35
N LEU A 215 -7.05 -16.10 -0.26
CA LEU A 215 -8.39 -16.57 0.09
C LEU A 215 -8.85 -16.11 1.49
N GLU A 216 -7.90 -16.06 2.41
CA GLU A 216 -8.10 -15.62 3.78
C GLU A 216 -8.30 -14.11 3.94
N ASP A 217 -7.79 -13.28 3.02
CA ASP A 217 -7.74 -11.82 3.13
C ASP A 217 -9.04 -11.13 2.65
N ARG A 218 -10.19 -11.64 3.13
CA ARG A 218 -11.53 -11.17 2.74
C ARG A 218 -11.78 -9.69 3.00
N ARG A 219 -11.19 -9.14 4.07
CA ARG A 219 -11.30 -7.73 4.43
C ARG A 219 -10.70 -6.84 3.33
N LYS A 220 -9.47 -7.13 2.89
CA LYS A 220 -8.80 -6.35 1.84
C LYS A 220 -9.60 -6.39 0.54
N LEU A 221 -10.08 -7.57 0.15
CA LEU A 221 -10.91 -7.70 -1.04
C LEU A 221 -12.21 -6.89 -0.96
N SER A 222 -12.88 -6.90 0.21
CA SER A 222 -14.10 -6.13 0.44
C SER A 222 -13.84 -4.63 0.33
N LEU A 223 -12.79 -4.16 1.02
CA LEU A 223 -12.31 -2.78 0.97
C LEU A 223 -11.99 -2.35 -0.47
N LEU A 224 -11.15 -3.10 -1.16
CA LEU A 224 -10.74 -2.82 -2.54
C LEU A 224 -11.95 -2.74 -3.46
N ARG A 225 -12.89 -3.69 -3.37
CA ARG A 225 -14.14 -3.65 -4.14
C ARG A 225 -15.01 -2.44 -3.78
N GLY A 226 -15.11 -2.09 -2.50
CA GLY A 226 -15.86 -0.93 -2.04
C GLY A 226 -15.31 0.38 -2.60
N LEU A 227 -13.98 0.52 -2.60
CA LEU A 227 -13.27 1.69 -3.13
C LEU A 227 -13.39 1.76 -4.66
N TYR A 228 -13.02 0.71 -5.40
CA TYR A 228 -13.11 0.71 -6.87
C TYR A 228 -14.55 0.86 -7.40
N ARG A 229 -15.56 0.43 -6.64
CA ARG A 229 -16.96 0.62 -7.03
C ARG A 229 -17.35 2.11 -7.09
N GLN A 230 -16.71 2.97 -6.29
CA GLN A 230 -16.90 4.43 -6.39
C GLN A 230 -16.47 4.99 -7.76
N PHE A 231 -15.66 4.21 -8.49
CA PHE A 231 -15.13 4.52 -9.81
C PHE A 231 -15.77 3.68 -10.93
N GLY A 232 -16.92 3.05 -10.66
CA GLY A 232 -17.57 2.18 -11.65
C GLY A 232 -16.78 0.91 -11.98
N VAL A 233 -15.80 0.52 -11.16
CA VAL A 233 -14.96 -0.66 -11.37
C VAL A 233 -15.30 -1.75 -10.37
N VAL A 234 -15.46 -2.97 -10.86
CA VAL A 234 -15.72 -4.14 -10.02
C VAL A 234 -14.62 -5.17 -10.24
N PRO A 235 -13.57 -5.16 -9.41
CA PRO A 235 -12.47 -6.12 -9.54
C PRO A 235 -12.91 -7.56 -9.31
N ASN A 236 -12.55 -8.43 -10.26
CA ASN A 236 -12.70 -9.87 -10.16
C ASN A 236 -11.54 -10.42 -9.34
N ARG A 237 -11.84 -11.18 -8.30
CA ARG A 237 -10.79 -11.80 -7.49
C ARG A 237 -10.10 -12.88 -8.32
N HIS A 238 -8.78 -12.79 -8.40
CA HIS A 238 -7.90 -13.88 -8.79
C HIS A 238 -7.25 -14.43 -7.53
N GLU A 239 -7.27 -15.75 -7.34
CA GLU A 239 -6.70 -16.36 -6.15
C GLU A 239 -5.17 -16.29 -6.18
N ALA A 240 -4.58 -15.65 -5.16
CA ALA A 240 -3.14 -15.58 -5.02
C ALA A 240 -2.52 -16.93 -4.63
N VAL A 241 -1.26 -17.13 -4.99
CA VAL A 241 -0.51 -18.34 -4.66
C VAL A 241 0.19 -18.15 -3.31
N ASP A 242 -0.12 -19.02 -2.34
CA ASP A 242 0.59 -19.05 -1.07
C ASP A 242 1.97 -19.69 -1.26
N GLY A 243 3.00 -18.87 -1.45
CA GLY A 243 4.36 -19.37 -1.65
C GLY A 243 4.91 -20.22 -0.48
N ARG A 244 4.30 -20.16 0.72
CA ARG A 244 4.68 -21.03 1.85
C ARG A 244 4.35 -22.50 1.59
N ARG A 245 3.34 -22.76 0.76
CA ARG A 245 2.83 -24.09 0.44
C ARG A 245 3.54 -24.75 -0.75
N ILE A 246 4.43 -24.03 -1.44
CA ILE A 246 5.24 -24.58 -2.53
C ILE A 246 6.22 -25.61 -1.96
N ASP A 247 6.24 -26.79 -2.57
CA ASP A 247 7.16 -27.85 -2.17
C ASP A 247 8.60 -27.43 -2.52
N PRO A 248 9.57 -27.52 -1.57
CA PRO A 248 10.96 -27.20 -1.84
C PRO A 248 11.55 -27.93 -3.07
N SER A 249 11.05 -29.11 -3.41
CA SER A 249 11.47 -29.88 -4.57
C SER A 249 11.03 -29.29 -5.92
N GLU A 250 9.99 -28.44 -5.94
CA GLU A 250 9.50 -27.75 -7.15
C GLU A 250 10.28 -26.45 -7.44
N LEU A 251 11.02 -25.93 -6.45
CA LEU A 251 11.73 -24.64 -6.57
C LEU A 251 12.72 -24.58 -7.75
N PRO A 252 13.48 -25.63 -8.09
CA PRO A 252 14.37 -25.61 -9.27
C PRO A 252 13.61 -25.47 -10.59
N ASP A 253 12.36 -25.93 -10.66
CA ASP A 253 11.52 -25.86 -11.86
C ASP A 253 10.82 -24.50 -11.99
N ILE A 254 10.55 -23.85 -10.87
CA ILE A 254 9.77 -22.61 -10.82
C ILE A 254 10.64 -21.35 -10.75
N ALA A 255 11.81 -21.41 -10.13
CA ALA A 255 12.67 -20.25 -9.90
C ALA A 255 14.04 -20.45 -10.54
N ALA A 256 14.55 -19.42 -11.22
CA ALA A 256 15.91 -19.46 -11.72
C ALA A 256 16.90 -19.38 -10.55
N HIS A 257 17.62 -20.47 -10.32
CA HIS A 257 18.58 -20.67 -9.23
C HIS A 257 19.85 -19.80 -9.34
N ARG A 258 19.73 -18.49 -9.53
CA ARG A 258 20.86 -17.57 -9.72
C ARG A 258 21.00 -16.61 -8.54
N GLY A 259 21.45 -17.12 -7.40
CA GLY A 259 22.03 -16.31 -6.30
C GLY A 259 21.09 -15.37 -5.52
N LEU A 260 19.90 -15.05 -6.04
CA LEU A 260 18.89 -14.26 -5.34
C LEU A 260 18.06 -15.17 -4.44
N ARG A 261 18.17 -14.98 -3.13
CA ARG A 261 17.26 -15.58 -2.16
C ARG A 261 15.92 -14.87 -2.25
N MET A 262 15.09 -15.28 -3.19
CA MET A 262 13.71 -14.81 -3.27
C MET A 262 12.91 -15.36 -2.08
N GLY A 263 12.26 -14.47 -1.34
CA GLY A 263 11.34 -14.86 -0.29
C GLY A 263 10.16 -15.65 -0.87
N LYS A 264 9.64 -16.62 -0.12
CA LYS A 264 8.46 -17.41 -0.54
C LYS A 264 7.27 -16.53 -0.90
N GLY A 265 7.06 -15.41 -0.19
CA GLY A 265 6.00 -14.45 -0.50
C GLY A 265 6.16 -13.80 -1.89
N ALA A 266 7.37 -13.38 -2.24
CA ALA A 266 7.66 -12.82 -3.56
C ALA A 266 7.48 -13.85 -4.68
N LEU A 267 7.86 -15.10 -4.42
CA LEU A 267 7.63 -16.20 -5.36
C LEU A 267 6.14 -16.48 -5.57
N GLY A 268 5.36 -16.51 -4.48
CA GLY A 268 3.90 -16.66 -4.54
C GLY A 268 3.22 -15.51 -5.31
N CYS A 269 3.68 -14.28 -5.10
CA CYS A 269 3.22 -13.12 -5.87
C CYS A 269 3.49 -13.30 -7.37
N ALA A 270 4.72 -13.67 -7.76
CA ALA A 270 5.08 -13.91 -9.15
C ALA A 270 4.21 -14.99 -9.82
N LEU A 271 4.04 -16.14 -9.17
CA LEU A 271 3.17 -17.21 -9.66
C LEU A 271 1.70 -16.79 -9.75
N GLY A 272 1.24 -15.96 -8.82
CA GLY A 272 -0.08 -15.37 -8.83
C GLY A 272 -0.33 -14.52 -10.08
N HIS A 273 0.61 -13.64 -10.45
CA HIS A 273 0.50 -12.86 -11.69
C HIS A 273 0.54 -13.73 -12.94
N ILE A 274 1.44 -14.73 -13.01
CA ILE A 274 1.51 -15.67 -14.13
C ILE A 274 0.16 -16.38 -14.34
N SER A 275 -0.45 -16.88 -13.26
CA SER A 275 -1.77 -17.51 -13.27
C SER A 275 -2.88 -16.53 -13.71
N MET A 276 -2.79 -15.27 -13.29
CA MET A 276 -3.73 -14.22 -13.67
C MET A 276 -3.64 -13.87 -15.17
N TRP A 277 -2.44 -13.87 -15.76
CA TRP A 277 -2.24 -13.68 -17.21
C TRP A 277 -2.84 -14.83 -18.02
N GLN A 278 -2.62 -16.07 -17.58
CA GLN A 278 -3.24 -17.26 -18.20
C GLN A 278 -4.78 -17.13 -18.18
N THR A 279 -5.35 -16.73 -17.05
CA THR A 279 -6.80 -16.53 -16.90
C THR A 279 -7.31 -15.42 -17.82
N PHE A 280 -6.58 -14.31 -17.92
CA PHE A 280 -6.93 -13.24 -18.84
C PHE A 280 -6.95 -13.69 -20.31
N LEU A 281 -6.01 -14.54 -20.73
CA LEU A 281 -5.98 -15.06 -22.11
C LEU A 281 -7.16 -15.98 -22.45
N LEU A 282 -7.81 -16.58 -21.44
CA LEU A 282 -9.07 -17.30 -21.61
C LEU A 282 -10.25 -16.36 -21.89
N SER A 283 -10.12 -15.07 -21.57
CA SER A 283 -11.09 -14.05 -21.97
C SER A 283 -10.87 -13.64 -23.43
N ASN A 284 -11.93 -13.24 -24.13
CA ASN A 284 -11.84 -12.68 -25.50
C ASN A 284 -11.61 -11.16 -25.50
N ARG A 285 -10.97 -10.63 -24.45
CA ARG A 285 -10.79 -9.19 -24.26
C ARG A 285 -9.39 -8.78 -24.76
N SER A 286 -9.31 -7.57 -25.35
CA SER A 286 -8.05 -7.03 -25.89
C SER A 286 -7.09 -6.56 -24.80
N TYR A 287 -7.65 -6.11 -23.67
CA TYR A 287 -6.91 -5.57 -22.53
C TYR A 287 -7.49 -6.11 -21.23
N GLY A 288 -6.68 -6.11 -20.18
CA GLY A 288 -7.09 -6.38 -18.81
C GLY A 288 -6.42 -5.40 -17.84
N PHE A 289 -7.11 -5.05 -16.76
CA PHE A 289 -6.56 -4.26 -15.67
C PHE A 289 -6.19 -5.17 -14.50
N PHE A 290 -4.94 -5.12 -14.04
CA PHE A 290 -4.40 -6.04 -13.05
C PHE A 290 -3.97 -5.27 -11.81
N LEU A 291 -4.41 -5.75 -10.65
CA LEU A 291 -4.20 -5.14 -9.34
C LEU A 291 -3.62 -6.16 -8.35
N GLU A 292 -2.78 -5.71 -7.43
CA GLU A 292 -2.51 -6.43 -6.18
C GLU A 292 -3.54 -6.05 -5.11
N ASP A 293 -3.59 -6.79 -3.99
CA ASP A 293 -4.58 -6.54 -2.92
C ASP A 293 -4.30 -5.29 -2.06
N ASP A 294 -3.16 -4.63 -2.29
CA ASP A 294 -2.79 -3.33 -1.74
C ASP A 294 -2.85 -2.21 -2.80
N GLY A 295 -3.18 -2.53 -4.06
CA GLY A 295 -3.35 -1.59 -5.16
C GLY A 295 -4.70 -0.89 -5.08
N LEU A 296 -4.72 0.32 -4.51
CA LEU A 296 -5.94 1.09 -4.28
C LEU A 296 -6.08 2.23 -5.29
N PRO A 297 -7.31 2.72 -5.55
CA PRO A 297 -7.50 3.80 -6.48
C PRO A 297 -6.81 5.08 -6.00
N TYR A 298 -5.95 5.63 -6.85
CA TYR A 298 -5.31 6.92 -6.64
C TYR A 298 -6.17 8.04 -7.23
N THR A 299 -6.58 7.89 -8.48
CA THR A 299 -7.55 8.74 -9.18
C THR A 299 -8.26 7.87 -10.22
N TRP A 300 -9.07 8.48 -11.09
CA TRP A 300 -9.68 7.78 -12.20
C TRP A 300 -9.63 8.56 -13.49
N MET A 301 -9.51 7.81 -14.57
CA MET A 301 -9.55 8.28 -15.94
C MET A 301 -10.36 7.27 -16.77
N ASN A 302 -10.80 7.68 -17.95
CA ASN A 302 -11.36 6.75 -18.92
C ASN A 302 -10.26 5.77 -19.36
N LEU A 303 -10.36 4.51 -18.93
CA LEU A 303 -9.34 3.52 -19.25
C LEU A 303 -9.19 3.28 -20.76
N SER A 304 -10.26 3.42 -21.54
CA SER A 304 -10.21 3.24 -22.99
C SER A 304 -9.53 4.40 -23.68
N GLU A 305 -9.69 5.63 -23.19
CA GLU A 305 -8.92 6.79 -23.66
C GLU A 305 -7.44 6.63 -23.31
N VAL A 306 -7.11 6.21 -22.08
CA VAL A 306 -5.73 5.93 -21.65
C VAL A 306 -5.08 4.87 -22.55
N VAL A 307 -5.79 3.78 -22.84
CA VAL A 307 -5.30 2.72 -23.73
C VAL A 307 -5.16 3.21 -25.19
N ALA A 308 -6.09 4.04 -25.67
CA ALA A 308 -6.01 4.61 -27.01
C ALA A 308 -4.82 5.57 -27.16
N GLU A 309 -4.60 6.45 -26.18
CA GLU A 309 -3.46 7.36 -26.11
C GLU A 309 -2.13 6.59 -26.01
N ALA A 310 -2.11 5.49 -25.25
CA ALA A 310 -0.95 4.62 -25.15
C ALA A 310 -0.58 3.99 -26.51
N GLY A 311 -1.51 3.89 -27.46
CA GLY A 311 -1.31 3.23 -28.74
C GLY A 311 -0.97 1.74 -28.56
N GLN A 312 0.02 1.25 -29.32
CA GLN A 312 0.52 -0.11 -29.11
C GLN A 312 1.40 -0.18 -27.86
N PHE A 313 1.15 -1.18 -27.02
CA PHE A 313 1.95 -1.55 -25.85
C PHE A 313 1.72 -3.03 -25.49
N ASP A 314 2.70 -3.63 -24.82
CA ASP A 314 2.57 -4.93 -24.17
C ASP A 314 2.06 -4.75 -22.73
N VAL A 315 2.71 -3.86 -21.97
CA VAL A 315 2.36 -3.52 -20.58
C VAL A 315 2.29 -2.00 -20.42
N LEU A 316 1.26 -1.50 -19.74
CA LEU A 316 1.15 -0.11 -19.34
C LEU A 316 1.06 -0.03 -17.82
N TYR A 317 2.14 0.43 -17.17
CA TYR A 317 2.11 0.72 -15.74
C TYR A 317 1.23 1.93 -15.46
N VAL A 318 0.32 1.79 -14.49
CA VAL A 318 -0.59 2.86 -14.04
C VAL A 318 -0.50 3.09 -12.54
N ASN A 319 0.55 2.57 -11.89
CA ASN A 319 0.79 2.72 -10.47
C ASN A 319 1.67 3.93 -10.13
N GLU A 320 1.57 4.40 -8.89
CA GLU A 320 2.31 5.56 -8.37
C GLU A 320 3.82 5.37 -8.43
N ARG A 321 4.32 4.15 -8.19
CA ARG A 321 5.75 3.84 -8.14
C ARG A 321 6.42 3.96 -9.51
N MET A 322 5.70 3.75 -10.61
CA MET A 322 6.14 3.96 -12.00
C MET A 322 5.68 5.29 -12.60
N SER A 323 5.10 6.19 -11.79
CA SER A 323 4.64 7.50 -12.26
C SER A 323 5.70 8.59 -12.06
N SER A 324 5.52 9.71 -12.75
CA SER A 324 6.41 10.88 -12.62
C SER A 324 5.99 11.83 -11.49
N VAL A 325 4.89 11.54 -10.79
CA VAL A 325 4.38 12.34 -9.66
C VAL A 325 5.41 12.50 -8.54
N LYS A 326 6.21 11.47 -8.26
CA LYS A 326 7.30 11.54 -7.23
C LYS A 326 8.44 12.47 -7.65
N ALA A 327 8.60 12.71 -8.95
CA ALA A 327 9.53 13.72 -9.48
C ALA A 327 8.89 15.12 -9.53
N GLY A 328 7.66 15.29 -9.02
CA GLY A 328 6.92 16.56 -9.05
C GLY A 328 6.27 16.87 -10.40
N ILE A 329 6.28 15.94 -11.34
CA ILE A 329 5.68 16.11 -12.66
C ILE A 329 4.20 15.74 -12.56
N VAL A 330 3.34 16.68 -12.94
CA VAL A 330 1.89 16.53 -12.93
C VAL A 330 1.40 16.56 -14.38
N SER A 331 1.51 15.41 -15.05
CA SER A 331 1.16 15.22 -16.46
C SER A 331 0.43 13.90 -16.63
N THR A 332 -0.57 13.85 -17.52
CA THR A 332 -1.29 12.62 -17.88
C THR A 332 -0.70 11.91 -19.09
N SER A 333 0.45 12.36 -19.59
CA SER A 333 1.14 11.74 -20.71
C SER A 333 1.62 10.32 -20.39
N ILE A 334 1.96 9.60 -21.46
CA ILE A 334 2.45 8.23 -21.39
C ILE A 334 3.87 8.19 -21.95
N SER A 335 4.79 7.67 -21.15
CA SER A 335 6.22 7.64 -21.46
C SER A 335 6.75 6.20 -21.57
N PRO A 336 7.74 5.94 -22.44
CA PRO A 336 8.43 4.66 -22.48
C PRO A 336 9.07 4.32 -21.12
N LEU A 337 9.06 3.04 -20.75
CA LEU A 337 9.64 2.57 -19.47
C LEU A 337 11.05 3.10 -19.23
N TRP A 338 11.93 3.01 -20.22
CA TRP A 338 13.34 3.39 -20.08
C TRP A 338 13.51 4.87 -19.72
N GLU A 339 12.70 5.75 -20.33
CA GLU A 339 12.69 7.19 -20.05
C GLU A 339 12.12 7.47 -18.66
N THR A 340 11.04 6.79 -18.27
CA THR A 340 10.49 6.88 -16.92
C THR A 340 11.50 6.44 -15.85
N LEU A 341 12.26 5.38 -16.09
CA LEU A 341 13.31 4.95 -15.15
C LEU A 341 14.41 6.01 -15.01
N ALA A 342 14.70 6.80 -16.05
CA ALA A 342 15.72 7.85 -16.03
C ALA A 342 15.37 9.01 -15.07
N THR A 343 14.09 9.26 -14.81
CA THR A 343 13.63 10.36 -13.95
C THR A 343 13.54 9.98 -12.46
N ARG A 344 13.74 8.70 -12.13
CA ARG A 344 13.58 8.20 -10.76
C ARG A 344 14.76 8.61 -9.88
N PRO A 345 14.49 9.06 -8.63
CA PRO A 345 15.55 9.27 -7.67
C PRO A 345 16.17 7.93 -7.23
N ASP A 346 17.46 7.95 -6.92
CA ASP A 346 18.23 6.75 -6.51
C ASP A 346 17.71 6.09 -5.22
N SER A 347 16.88 6.81 -4.44
CA SER A 347 16.27 6.33 -3.21
C SER A 347 15.03 5.44 -3.44
N VAL A 348 14.48 5.38 -4.66
CA VAL A 348 13.27 4.59 -4.89
C VAL A 348 13.61 3.13 -5.15
N HIS A 349 13.21 2.27 -4.22
CA HIS A 349 13.30 0.83 -4.35
C HIS A 349 11.95 0.25 -4.81
N GLY A 350 12.00 -0.74 -5.70
CA GLY A 350 10.82 -1.42 -6.23
C GLY A 350 10.09 -0.64 -7.33
N TRP A 351 9.57 -1.36 -8.31
CA TRP A 351 8.85 -0.77 -9.43
C TRP A 351 7.34 -0.82 -9.20
N GLY A 352 6.86 -1.83 -8.47
CA GLY A 352 5.45 -2.01 -8.16
C GLY A 352 4.70 -2.69 -9.30
N ALA A 353 4.07 -3.83 -9.00
CA ALA A 353 3.05 -4.45 -9.85
C ALA A 353 1.64 -4.25 -9.25
N ASP A 354 1.51 -3.27 -8.33
CA ASP A 354 0.27 -2.94 -7.64
C ASP A 354 -0.85 -2.48 -8.57
N GLY A 355 -0.50 -1.98 -9.77
CA GLY A 355 -1.45 -1.66 -10.83
C GLY A 355 -0.82 -1.55 -12.21
N TYR A 356 -1.34 -2.31 -13.19
CA TYR A 356 -0.96 -2.20 -14.61
C TYR A 356 -2.07 -2.69 -15.55
N ILE A 357 -2.04 -2.20 -16.78
CA ILE A 357 -2.89 -2.68 -17.88
C ILE A 357 -2.04 -3.56 -18.78
N LEU A 358 -2.58 -4.71 -19.17
CA LEU A 358 -1.91 -5.68 -20.04
C LEU A 358 -2.70 -5.82 -21.34
N SER A 359 -2.01 -5.73 -22.48
CA SER A 359 -2.62 -6.12 -23.76
C SER A 359 -2.60 -7.64 -23.90
N ARG A 360 -3.49 -8.20 -24.73
CA ARG A 360 -3.50 -9.64 -25.01
C ARG A 360 -2.14 -10.14 -25.50
N LEU A 361 -1.52 -9.42 -26.44
CA LEU A 361 -0.19 -9.74 -26.96
C LEU A 361 0.87 -9.65 -25.87
N GLY A 362 0.77 -8.65 -24.98
CA GLY A 362 1.66 -8.52 -23.83
C GLY A 362 1.55 -9.71 -22.87
N ALA A 363 0.34 -10.22 -22.62
CA ALA A 363 0.12 -11.39 -21.79
C ALA A 363 0.73 -12.67 -22.40
N GLU A 364 0.57 -12.88 -23.71
CA GLU A 364 1.19 -13.99 -24.44
C GLU A 364 2.71 -13.96 -24.32
N ARG A 365 3.32 -12.79 -24.54
CA ARG A 365 4.77 -12.57 -24.46
C ARG A 365 5.32 -12.68 -23.04
N LEU A 366 4.58 -12.21 -22.03
CA LEU A 366 4.98 -12.36 -20.64
C LEU A 366 4.97 -13.83 -20.19
N LEU A 367 4.01 -14.62 -20.69
CA LEU A 367 4.00 -16.07 -20.43
C LEU A 367 5.13 -16.80 -21.15
N GLU A 368 5.44 -16.41 -22.38
CA GLU A 368 6.63 -16.91 -23.10
C GLU A 368 7.91 -16.58 -22.32
N ALA A 369 8.09 -15.33 -21.92
CA ALA A 369 9.24 -14.90 -21.13
C ALA A 369 9.35 -15.65 -19.80
N ALA A 370 8.25 -15.77 -19.05
CA ALA A 370 8.22 -16.53 -17.80
C ALA A 370 8.49 -18.04 -18.01
N SER A 371 8.15 -18.61 -19.17
CA SER A 371 8.46 -20.02 -19.48
C SER A 371 9.95 -20.24 -19.74
N GLU A 372 10.63 -19.28 -20.37
CA GLU A 372 12.06 -19.36 -20.66
C GLU A 372 12.93 -19.06 -19.43
N ASP A 373 12.50 -18.06 -18.67
CA ASP A 373 13.27 -17.50 -17.57
C ASP A 373 12.88 -18.04 -16.21
N LYS A 374 11.70 -18.64 -16.08
CA LYS A 374 11.07 -18.97 -14.81
C LYS A 374 10.85 -17.68 -13.99
N VAL A 375 10.78 -17.78 -12.66
CA VAL A 375 10.81 -16.60 -11.80
C VAL A 375 12.27 -16.20 -11.53
N LEU A 376 12.69 -15.04 -12.07
CA LEU A 376 14.07 -14.51 -11.97
C LEU A 376 14.25 -13.56 -10.79
N SER A 377 13.25 -12.73 -10.54
CA SER A 377 13.28 -11.63 -9.57
C SER A 377 11.87 -11.37 -9.03
N HIS A 378 11.71 -10.40 -8.14
CA HIS A 378 10.39 -9.88 -7.82
C HIS A 378 9.65 -9.54 -9.12
N ILE A 379 8.36 -9.88 -9.18
CA ILE A 379 7.61 -9.90 -10.44
C ILE A 379 7.54 -8.52 -11.11
N ASP A 380 7.43 -7.45 -10.32
CA ASP A 380 7.53 -6.08 -10.81
C ASP A 380 8.88 -5.84 -11.50
N GLY A 381 9.97 -6.17 -10.79
CA GLY A 381 11.35 -6.20 -11.24
C GLY A 381 11.61 -7.05 -12.49
N GLN A 382 10.86 -8.14 -12.66
CA GLN A 382 11.00 -9.02 -13.81
C GLN A 382 10.25 -8.47 -15.02
N ILE A 383 8.98 -8.06 -14.86
CA ILE A 383 8.16 -7.48 -15.94
C ILE A 383 8.89 -6.30 -16.57
N ALA A 384 9.32 -5.31 -15.77
CA ALA A 384 9.94 -4.14 -16.39
C ALA A 384 11.32 -4.44 -16.97
N SER A 385 12.04 -5.47 -16.50
CA SER A 385 13.31 -5.86 -17.11
C SER A 385 13.14 -6.28 -18.57
N TYR A 386 12.00 -6.89 -18.92
CA TYR A 386 11.66 -7.24 -20.29
C TYR A 386 11.41 -6.04 -21.19
N GLY A 387 11.10 -4.86 -20.64
CA GLY A 387 10.99 -3.61 -21.39
C GLY A 387 12.31 -2.88 -21.60
N ILE A 388 13.43 -3.40 -21.08
CA ILE A 388 14.74 -2.76 -21.17
C ILE A 388 15.54 -3.36 -22.35
N PRO A 389 16.06 -2.54 -23.28
CA PRO A 389 16.98 -3.04 -24.30
C PRO A 389 18.27 -3.60 -23.65
N PRO A 390 18.74 -4.79 -24.06
CA PRO A 390 19.88 -5.44 -23.41
C PRO A 390 21.21 -4.69 -23.56
N ASP A 391 21.30 -3.80 -24.54
CA ASP A 391 22.43 -2.93 -24.88
C ASP A 391 22.23 -1.47 -24.43
N ALA A 392 21.18 -1.18 -23.68
CA ALA A 392 20.93 0.16 -23.15
C ALA A 392 22.06 0.60 -22.20
N THR A 393 22.38 1.90 -22.23
CA THR A 393 23.37 2.49 -21.31
C THR A 393 22.65 3.20 -20.17
N PRO A 394 22.74 2.71 -18.92
CA PRO A 394 22.02 3.30 -17.80
C PRO A 394 22.62 4.65 -17.40
N THR A 395 21.77 5.59 -17.01
CA THR A 395 22.15 6.94 -16.53
C THR A 395 21.99 7.11 -15.03
N ASN A 396 21.29 6.18 -14.36
CA ASN A 396 21.05 6.21 -12.91
C ASN A 396 20.96 4.79 -12.31
N VAL A 397 20.78 4.72 -10.98
CA VAL A 397 20.72 3.44 -10.25
C VAL A 397 19.50 2.60 -10.64
N ALA A 398 18.35 3.23 -10.87
CA ALA A 398 17.12 2.50 -11.22
C ALA A 398 17.25 1.76 -12.56
N GLN A 399 17.80 2.43 -13.58
CA GLN A 399 18.11 1.83 -14.88
C GLN A 399 19.19 0.74 -14.77
N GLN A 400 20.23 0.96 -13.97
CA GLN A 400 21.29 -0.03 -13.73
C GLN A 400 20.73 -1.31 -13.09
N ILE A 401 19.84 -1.19 -12.09
CA ILE A 401 19.17 -2.33 -11.46
C ILE A 401 18.35 -3.09 -12.50
N GLY A 402 17.54 -2.40 -13.29
CA GLY A 402 16.71 -3.06 -14.30
C GLY A 402 17.51 -3.75 -15.39
N LEU A 403 18.58 -3.09 -15.88
CA LEU A 403 19.49 -3.68 -16.83
C LEU A 403 20.20 -4.92 -16.26
N SER A 404 20.55 -4.92 -14.97
CA SER A 404 21.17 -6.09 -14.35
C SER A 404 20.24 -7.32 -14.35
N VAL A 405 18.94 -7.13 -14.07
CA VAL A 405 17.94 -8.22 -14.18
C VAL A 405 17.81 -8.65 -15.64
N ARG A 406 17.70 -7.68 -16.57
CA ARG A 406 17.60 -7.93 -18.01
C ARG A 406 18.78 -8.73 -18.55
N GLN A 407 20.00 -8.48 -18.10
CA GLN A 407 21.19 -9.23 -18.52
C GLN A 407 21.20 -10.68 -18.03
N THR A 408 20.38 -11.03 -17.03
CA THR A 408 20.21 -12.43 -16.60
C THR A 408 19.13 -13.19 -17.37
N SER A 409 18.24 -12.46 -18.06
CA SER A 409 17.16 -12.98 -18.90
C SER A 409 17.71 -13.80 -20.08
N ARG A 410 17.08 -14.92 -20.35
CA ARG A 410 17.22 -15.71 -21.59
C ARG A 410 16.21 -15.25 -22.64
N TYR A 411 15.07 -14.71 -22.21
CA TYR A 411 14.09 -14.11 -23.11
C TYR A 411 14.68 -12.91 -23.85
N LEU A 412 14.88 -13.05 -25.16
CA LEU A 412 15.55 -12.06 -26.00
C LEU A 412 14.67 -10.87 -26.44
N PRO A 413 13.37 -11.05 -26.79
CA PRO A 413 12.55 -9.94 -27.23
C PRO A 413 12.45 -8.84 -26.17
N THR A 414 12.39 -7.58 -26.62
CA THR A 414 12.11 -6.43 -25.74
C THR A 414 10.64 -6.09 -25.84
N LEU A 415 9.94 -6.09 -24.71
CA LEU A 415 8.54 -5.72 -24.62
C LEU A 415 8.37 -4.20 -24.74
N ASN A 416 7.29 -3.79 -25.39
CA ASN A 416 6.89 -2.39 -25.45
C ASN A 416 6.16 -2.02 -24.15
N ILE A 417 6.93 -1.64 -23.13
CA ILE A 417 6.41 -1.25 -21.82
C ILE A 417 6.37 0.27 -21.70
N LYS A 418 5.22 0.78 -21.26
CA LYS A 418 4.96 2.20 -21.06
C LYS A 418 4.51 2.49 -19.62
N CYS A 419 4.61 3.74 -19.21
CA CYS A 419 4.19 4.21 -17.90
C CYS A 419 3.30 5.44 -18.05
N LEU A 420 2.18 5.44 -17.35
CA LEU A 420 1.32 6.62 -17.22
C LEU A 420 1.94 7.58 -16.20
N GLU A 421 2.15 8.83 -16.58
CA GLU A 421 2.85 9.80 -15.72
C GLU A 421 2.03 10.25 -14.51
N PHE A 422 0.70 10.15 -14.58
CA PHE A 422 -0.21 10.37 -13.46
C PHE A 422 -0.91 9.06 -13.07
N PRO A 423 -0.69 8.52 -11.88
CA PRO A 423 -1.09 7.16 -11.56
C PRO A 423 -2.60 7.03 -11.36
N LEU A 424 -3.15 5.88 -11.73
CA LEU A 424 -4.52 5.45 -11.38
C LEU A 424 -4.55 4.63 -10.09
N VAL A 425 -3.41 4.03 -9.73
CA VAL A 425 -3.27 3.12 -8.60
C VAL A 425 -2.17 3.59 -7.67
N ALA A 426 -2.37 3.46 -6.38
CA ALA A 426 -1.30 3.57 -5.40
C ALA A 426 -1.34 2.39 -4.44
N SER A 427 -0.18 1.79 -4.22
CA SER A 427 0.05 0.87 -3.11
C SER A 427 -0.16 1.63 -1.79
N MET A 428 -1.16 1.20 -1.02
CA MET A 428 -1.44 1.69 0.32
C MET A 428 -1.67 0.51 1.25
N ASP A 429 -0.82 0.38 2.27
CA ASP A 429 -0.99 -0.67 3.27
C ASP A 429 -2.02 -0.25 4.32
N PHE A 430 -3.31 -0.49 4.04
CA PHE A 430 -4.38 -0.42 5.03
C PHE A 430 -4.40 -1.67 5.94
N GLY A 431 -3.23 -2.19 6.29
CA GLY A 431 -3.05 -3.28 7.21
C GLY A 431 -1.58 -3.63 7.48
N ASP A 432 -1.35 -4.74 8.18
CA ASP A 432 -0.13 -5.50 7.96
C ASP A 432 -0.39 -6.34 6.71
N SER A 433 0.34 -6.12 5.62
CA SER A 433 0.36 -7.14 4.56
C SER A 433 0.74 -8.49 5.18
N THR A 434 -0.02 -9.54 4.87
CA THR A 434 0.35 -10.92 5.21
C THR A 434 1.77 -11.20 4.70
N ILE A 435 2.12 -10.64 3.53
CA ILE A 435 3.46 -10.60 2.92
C ILE A 435 4.52 -9.98 3.86
N GLY A 436 4.24 -8.83 4.47
CA GLY A 436 5.10 -8.19 5.47
C GLY A 436 5.32 -9.07 6.72
N ARG A 437 4.27 -9.77 7.19
CA ARG A 437 4.40 -10.74 8.31
C ARG A 437 5.33 -11.91 8.00
N VAL A 438 5.49 -12.27 6.72
CA VAL A 438 6.38 -13.35 6.27
C VAL A 438 7.76 -12.87 5.83
N GLY A 439 8.09 -11.59 6.04
CA GLY A 439 9.39 -11.03 5.66
C GLY A 439 9.57 -10.85 4.15
N GLY A 440 8.48 -10.67 3.40
CA GLY A 440 8.53 -10.32 1.99
C GLY A 440 8.46 -8.82 1.80
N HIS A 441 9.60 -8.17 1.60
CA HIS A 441 9.86 -7.03 0.71
C HIS A 441 11.28 -6.53 0.98
#